data_AF-A0A4Q0AIL1-F1
#
_entry.id   AF-A0A4Q0AIL1-F1
#
_cell.length_a   1.000
_cell.length_b   1.000
_cell.length_c   1.000
_cell.angle_alpha   90.00
_cell.angle_beta   90.00
_cell.angle_gamma   90.00
#
_symmetry.space_group_name_H-M   'P 1'
#
loop_
_entity.id
_entity.type
_entity.pdbx_description
1 polymer ?
#
loop_
_entity_poly.entity_id
_entity_poly.type
_entity_poly.pdbx_seq_one_letter_code
_entity_poly.pdbx_strand_id
1 'polypeptide(L)' 'GQKVAVIKAVKDVTGLGLGEAKALVDNAPSAIKEKVSKDEADAAKKALEEAGATVEVA' A
#
# COMPACT_ATOMS: atom_id res chain seq x y z
N GLY A 1 7.02 14.59 -3.96
CA GLY A 1 5.67 14.08 -4.24
C GLY A 1 5.50 12.65 -3.77
N GLN A 2 5.48 12.45 -2.46
CA GLN A 2 5.44 11.13 -1.81
C GLN A 2 4.20 10.33 -2.20
N LYS A 3 3.05 11.00 -2.40
CA LYS A 3 1.80 10.39 -2.87
C LYS A 3 1.95 9.51 -4.11
N VAL A 4 2.73 9.92 -5.11
CA VAL A 4 2.88 9.13 -6.35
C VAL A 4 3.69 7.86 -6.11
N ALA A 5 4.70 7.93 -5.24
CA ALA A 5 5.49 6.77 -4.84
C ALA A 5 4.61 5.77 -4.09
N VAL A 6 3.79 6.25 -3.14
CA VAL A 6 2.84 5.42 -2.39
C VAL A 6 1.80 4.78 -3.32
N ILE A 7 1.24 5.52 -4.28
CA ILE A 7 0.28 4.97 -5.26
C ILE A 7 0.91 3.86 -6.10
N LYS A 8 2.17 4.03 -6.54
CA LYS A 8 2.90 2.97 -7.25
C LYS A 8 3.12 1.75 -6.37
N ALA A 9 3.57 1.93 -5.14
CA ALA A 9 3.78 0.83 -4.20
C ALA A 9 2.47 0.10 -3.88
N VAL A 10 1.37 0.82 -3.62
CA VAL A 10 0.04 0.20 -3.43
C VAL A 10 -0.37 -0.58 -4.68
N LYS A 11 -0.25 0.00 -5.87
CA LYS A 11 -0.53 -0.71 -7.13
C LYS A 11 0.30 -1.99 -7.27
N ASP A 12 1.59 -1.95 -6.97
CA ASP A 12 2.47 -3.10 -7.17
C ASP A 12 2.25 -4.18 -6.09
N VAL A 13 1.88 -3.78 -4.87
CA VAL A 13 1.53 -4.67 -3.78
C VAL A 13 0.16 -5.32 -4.01
N THR A 14 -0.83 -4.56 -4.47
CA THR A 14 -2.24 -5.00 -4.58
C THR A 14 -2.64 -5.49 -5.97
N GLY A 15 -1.89 -5.11 -7.01
CA GLY A 15 -2.23 -5.35 -8.41
C GLY A 15 -3.35 -4.45 -8.97
N LEU A 16 -3.83 -3.47 -8.18
CA LEU A 16 -4.94 -2.60 -8.58
C LEU A 16 -4.56 -1.58 -9.66
N GLY A 17 -5.55 -1.09 -10.40
CA GLY A 17 -5.35 -0.05 -11.41
C GLY A 17 -4.86 1.27 -10.79
N LEU A 18 -4.27 2.16 -11.61
CA LEU A 18 -3.75 3.46 -11.13
C LEU A 18 -4.83 4.31 -10.43
N GLY A 19 -6.07 4.26 -10.91
CA GLY A 19 -7.21 4.95 -10.30
C GLY A 19 -7.62 4.38 -8.95
N GLU A 20 -7.66 3.05 -8.82
CA GLU A 20 -8.02 2.35 -7.59
C GLU A 20 -6.94 2.49 -6.52
N ALA A 21 -5.67 2.35 -6.90
CA ALA A 21 -4.54 2.58 -6.00
C ALA A 21 -4.51 4.05 -5.52
N LYS A 22 -4.82 5.00 -6.41
CA LYS A 22 -4.98 6.41 -6.01
C LYS A 22 -6.13 6.59 -5.02
N ALA A 23 -7.29 5.98 -5.28
CA ALA A 23 -8.43 6.04 -4.39
C ALA A 23 -8.10 5.43 -3.01
N LEU A 24 -7.41 4.29 -2.93
CA LEU A 24 -6.96 3.68 -1.67
C LEU A 24 -6.05 4.59 -0.86
N VAL A 25 -5.07 5.23 -1.52
CA VAL A 25 -4.12 6.13 -0.86
C VAL A 25 -4.79 7.44 -0.43
N ASP A 26 -5.74 7.94 -1.22
CA ASP A 26 -6.51 9.15 -0.89
C ASP A 26 -7.59 8.91 0.19
N ASN A 27 -8.10 7.68 0.33
CA ASN A 27 -9.10 7.28 1.34
C ASN A 27 -8.48 6.58 2.56
N ALA A 28 -7.20 6.78 2.84
CA ALA A 28 -6.58 6.23 4.05
C ALA A 28 -7.32 6.72 5.32
N PRO A 29 -7.56 5.85 6.32
CA PRO A 29 -7.10 4.46 6.44
C PRO A 29 -7.92 3.49 5.57
N SER A 30 -7.22 2.67 4.77
CA SER A 30 -7.83 1.65 3.89
C SER A 30 -7.02 0.35 3.94
N ALA A 31 -7.71 -0.79 3.83
CA ALA A 31 -7.04 -2.09 3.78
C ALA A 31 -6.35 -2.30 2.42
N ILE A 32 -5.02 -2.47 2.44
CA ILE A 32 -4.22 -2.70 1.24
C ILE A 32 -4.16 -4.19 0.90
N LYS A 33 -3.97 -5.04 1.91
CA LYS A 33 -3.95 -6.50 1.79
C LYS A 33 -4.58 -7.11 3.03
N GLU A 34 -5.47 -8.07 2.84
CA GLU A 34 -6.14 -8.79 3.93
C GLU A 34 -5.85 -10.29 3.80
N LYS A 35 -5.77 -11.00 4.94
CA LYS A 35 -5.49 -12.45 5.01
C LYS A 35 -4.20 -12.89 4.32
N VAL A 36 -3.19 -12.03 4.32
CA VAL A 36 -1.86 -12.36 3.83
C VAL A 36 -1.00 -12.96 4.93
N SER A 37 0.02 -13.72 4.53
CA SER A 37 1.00 -14.24 5.47
C SER A 37 1.75 -13.10 6.15
N LYS A 38 2.32 -13.37 7.34
CA LYS A 38 3.13 -12.37 8.06
C LYS A 38 4.29 -11.85 7.20
N ASP A 39 4.93 -12.75 6.45
CA ASP A 39 6.03 -12.40 5.54
C ASP A 39 5.58 -11.45 4.41
N GLU A 40 4.40 -11.69 3.84
CA GLU A 40 3.83 -10.79 2.82
C GLU A 40 3.37 -9.46 3.40
N ALA A 41 2.82 -9.45 4.62
CA ALA A 41 2.44 -8.23 5.33
C ALA A 41 3.68 -7.37 5.62
N ASP A 42 4.76 -7.96 6.14
CA ASP A 42 6.00 -7.26 6.43
C ASP A 42 6.68 -6.75 5.14
N ALA A 43 6.66 -7.53 4.05
CA ALA A 43 7.17 -7.09 2.74
C ALA A 43 6.36 -5.93 2.15
N ALA A 44 5.03 -6.00 2.21
CA ALA A 44 4.14 -4.92 1.77
C ALA A 44 4.34 -3.66 2.60
N LYS A 45 4.38 -3.80 3.93
CA LYS A 45 4.64 -2.72 4.88
C LYS A 45 5.94 -2.01 4.54
N LYS A 46 7.03 -2.76 4.39
CA LYS A 46 8.34 -2.20 4.09
C LYS A 46 8.36 -1.44 2.75
N ALA A 47 7.78 -2.01 1.69
CA ALA A 47 7.70 -1.35 0.38
C ALA A 47 6.89 -0.04 0.43
N LEU A 48 5.81 -0.01 1.22
CA LEU A 48 4.95 1.16 1.38
C LEU A 48 5.61 2.23 2.28
N GLU A 49 6.30 1.83 3.35
CA GLU A 49 7.08 2.73 4.22
C GLU A 49 8.26 3.36 3.49
N GLU A 50 8.98 2.60 2.66
CA GLU A 50 10.05 3.13 1.79
C GLU A 50 9.50 4.13 0.76
N ALA A 51 8.27 3.93 0.28
CA ALA A 51 7.57 4.88 -0.57
C ALA A 51 7.05 6.12 0.19
N GLY A 52 7.10 6.10 1.53
CA GLY A 52 6.68 7.19 2.42
C GLY A 52 5.21 7.13 2.85
N ALA A 53 4.60 5.95 2.83
CA ALA A 53 3.32 5.68 3.45
C ALA A 53 3.51 5.18 4.90
N THR A 54 2.51 5.36 5.74
CA THR A 54 2.47 4.68 7.05
C THR A 54 1.57 3.45 6.90
N VAL A 55 2.09 2.27 7.24
CA VAL A 55 1.33 1.01 7.16
C VAL A 55 1.26 0.37 8.53
N GLU A 56 0.03 0.10 8.96
CA GLU A 56 -0.27 -0.62 10.18
C GLU A 56 -0.67 -2.06 9.82
N VAL A 57 -0.01 -3.04 10.44
CA VAL A 57 -0.31 -4.47 10.27
C VAL A 57 -1.07 -4.90 11.51
N ALA A 58 -2.36 -5.21 11.34
CA ALA A 58 -3.27 -5.69 12.38
C ALA A 58 -3.62 -7.16 12.15
#